data_AF-A0A351CIH1-F1
#
_entry.id   AF-A0A351CIH1-F1
#
_cell.length_a   1.000
_cell.length_b   1.000
_cell.length_c   1.000
_cell.angle_alpha   90.00
_cell.angle_beta   90.00
_cell.angle_gamma   90.00
#
_symmetry.space_group_name_H-M   'P 1'
#
loop_
_entity.id
_entity.type
_entity.pdbx_description
1 polymer ?
#
loop_
_entity_poly.entity_id
_entity_poly.type
_entity_poly.pdbx_seq_one_letter_code
_entity_poly.pdbx_strand_id
1 'polypeptide(L)'
;MESGNIVEYIDRQKIMCAVVLEVKNQRLRLLTESNREVNLSPNRLAHTYKTRLDLSMGRNKMVDTLKEIVGRRNALINNVDIKELWEVLNTEQEWIDLKTMTEFCFPDSPNDDHESAVVRAFFKNRFYFKFQRDRFFPNTQDQVERKIAHEREAARRNRIIQEGGDWLANVINDNDPLIPEDKLEIVDLLNSFYLFGREHKNYDLGRAILARAGIDPDEELFNVLIKLGVFRENENIDLYRYDIATVFPDEVNEYTTRLIASSQDSLDTTHRKDLTMLPLMTIDGQMTLDFDDAIS
;
A
#
# COMPACT_ATOMS: atom_id res chain seq x y z
N MET A 1 36.36 -2.05 -27.15
CA MET A 1 36.03 -0.78 -26.45
C MET A 1 37.30 0.04 -26.42
N GLU A 2 37.25 1.27 -26.92
CA GLU A 2 38.43 2.08 -27.20
C GLU A 2 38.23 3.51 -26.68
N SER A 3 39.34 4.24 -26.56
CA SER A 3 39.31 5.68 -26.29
C SER A 3 38.49 6.41 -27.37
N GLY A 4 37.68 7.38 -26.95
CA GLY A 4 36.73 8.10 -27.79
C GLY A 4 35.33 7.48 -27.86
N ASN A 5 35.13 6.22 -27.45
CA ASN A 5 33.79 5.63 -27.45
C ASN A 5 32.86 6.33 -26.46
N ILE A 6 31.62 6.57 -26.89
CA ILE A 6 30.55 7.01 -26.00
C ILE A 6 29.96 5.79 -25.28
N VAL A 7 29.77 5.90 -23.98
CA VAL A 7 29.26 4.85 -23.11
C VAL A 7 28.21 5.41 -22.15
N GLU A 8 27.30 4.55 -21.72
CA GLU A 8 26.34 4.86 -20.67
C GLU A 8 26.52 3.93 -19.48
N TYR A 9 26.31 4.46 -18.28
CA TYR A 9 26.32 3.69 -17.04
C TYR A 9 25.24 4.19 -16.09
N ILE A 10 24.82 3.32 -15.16
CA ILE A 10 23.82 3.66 -14.17
C ILE A 10 24.52 4.17 -12.90
N ASP A 11 24.14 5.37 -12.47
CA ASP A 11 24.54 5.96 -11.20
C ASP A 11 23.32 6.53 -10.50
N ARG A 12 23.12 6.18 -9.22
CA ARG A 12 21.99 6.68 -8.38
C ARG A 12 20.64 6.66 -9.10
N GLN A 13 20.29 5.52 -9.73
CA GLN A 13 19.06 5.33 -10.50
C GLN A 13 18.89 6.30 -11.70
N LYS A 14 19.98 6.82 -12.24
CA LYS A 14 20.01 7.62 -13.47
C LYS A 14 21.01 7.05 -14.46
N ILE A 15 20.70 7.15 -15.74
CA ILE A 15 21.61 6.78 -16.82
C ILE A 15 22.46 8.00 -17.16
N MET A 16 23.76 7.85 -16.95
CA MET A 16 24.79 8.87 -17.19
C MET A 16 25.53 8.52 -18.48
N CYS A 17 25.67 9.49 -19.37
CA CYS A 17 26.49 9.43 -20.58
C CYS A 17 27.91 9.93 -20.30
N ALA A 18 28.88 9.24 -20.89
CA ALA A 18 30.29 9.56 -20.75
C ALA A 18 31.08 9.16 -22.00
N VAL A 19 32.25 9.76 -22.17
CA VAL A 19 33.24 9.35 -23.19
C VAL A 19 34.43 8.66 -22.53
N VAL A 20 34.92 7.59 -23.16
CA VAL A 20 36.14 6.89 -22.71
C VAL A 20 37.36 7.74 -23.06
N LEU A 21 38.08 8.24 -22.05
CA LEU A 21 39.35 8.95 -22.24
C LEU A 21 40.50 7.96 -22.42
N GLU A 22 40.58 6.96 -21.54
CA GLU A 22 41.70 6.02 -21.47
C GLU A 22 41.22 4.64 -21.02
N VAL A 23 41.82 3.59 -21.57
CA VAL A 23 41.62 2.19 -21.15
C VAL A 23 42.93 1.67 -20.56
N LYS A 24 42.97 1.42 -19.25
CA LYS A 24 44.17 0.98 -18.53
C LYS A 24 43.85 -0.10 -17.51
N ASN A 25 44.58 -1.22 -17.53
CA ASN A 25 44.45 -2.34 -16.58
C ASN A 25 42.99 -2.79 -16.35
N GLN A 26 42.23 -3.02 -17.44
CA GLN A 26 40.80 -3.38 -17.41
C GLN A 26 39.89 -2.36 -16.70
N ARG A 27 40.34 -1.12 -16.51
CA ARG A 27 39.54 0.01 -16.06
C ARG A 27 39.45 1.08 -17.13
N LEU A 28 38.31 1.76 -17.15
CA LEU A 28 37.97 2.82 -18.07
C LEU A 28 37.98 4.13 -17.31
N ARG A 29 38.80 5.08 -17.76
CA ARG A 29 38.74 6.47 -17.32
C ARG A 29 37.76 7.19 -18.22
N LEU A 30 36.66 7.65 -17.65
CA LEU A 30 35.55 8.26 -18.38
C LEU A 30 35.42 9.74 -18.03
N LEU A 31 35.02 10.56 -18.98
CA LEU A 31 34.56 11.93 -18.78
C LEU A 31 33.04 12.00 -18.94
N THR A 32 32.33 12.43 -17.91
CA THR A 32 30.86 12.48 -17.88
C THR A 32 30.30 13.78 -18.46
N GLU A 33 29.02 13.76 -18.84
CA GLU A 33 28.21 14.94 -19.18
C GLU A 33 28.17 16.04 -18.08
N SER A 34 28.48 15.67 -16.83
CA SER A 34 28.57 16.57 -15.67
C SER A 34 29.98 17.12 -15.44
N ASN A 35 30.88 16.98 -16.41
CA ASN A 35 32.28 17.42 -16.35
C ASN A 35 33.09 16.74 -15.23
N ARG A 36 32.76 15.49 -14.87
CA ARG A 36 33.48 14.70 -13.87
C ARG A 36 34.25 13.58 -14.54
N GLU A 37 35.38 13.22 -13.94
CA GLU A 37 36.10 12.02 -14.34
C GLU A 37 35.80 10.87 -13.38
N VAL A 38 35.51 9.70 -13.94
CA VAL A 38 35.18 8.50 -13.16
C VAL A 38 35.96 7.30 -13.70
N ASN A 39 36.37 6.41 -12.79
CA ASN A 39 37.09 5.19 -13.13
C ASN A 39 36.21 3.96 -12.88
N LEU A 40 35.69 3.36 -13.94
CA LEU A 40 34.77 2.22 -13.87
C LEU A 40 35.35 0.97 -14.51
N SER A 41 34.89 -0.20 -14.08
CA SER A 41 35.13 -1.44 -14.83
C SER A 41 34.15 -1.51 -16.01
N PRO A 42 34.54 -2.13 -17.15
CA PRO A 42 33.65 -2.34 -18.29
C PRO A 42 32.32 -3.01 -17.92
N ASN A 43 32.33 -3.92 -16.93
CA ASN A 43 31.14 -4.62 -16.44
C ASN A 43 30.09 -3.72 -15.77
N ARG A 44 30.45 -2.49 -15.39
CA ARG A 44 29.54 -1.50 -14.82
C ARG A 44 28.88 -0.60 -15.87
N LEU A 45 29.27 -0.70 -17.13
CA LEU A 45 28.60 0.01 -18.20
C LEU A 45 27.23 -0.64 -18.47
N ALA A 46 26.25 0.22 -18.73
CA ALA A 46 24.93 -0.18 -19.15
C ALA A 46 24.90 -0.44 -20.66
N HIS A 47 25.51 0.45 -21.45
CA HIS A 47 25.52 0.35 -22.90
C HIS A 47 26.76 1.01 -23.52
N THR A 48 27.22 0.54 -24.68
CA THR A 48 28.38 1.10 -25.42
C THR A 48 27.99 1.38 -26.87
N TYR A 49 28.20 2.60 -27.31
CA TYR A 49 27.79 3.06 -28.64
C TYR A 49 28.94 2.94 -29.64
N LYS A 50 28.60 2.86 -30.93
CA LYS A 50 29.58 2.84 -32.04
C LYS A 50 30.12 4.24 -32.30
N THR A 51 29.32 5.26 -32.02
CA THR A 51 29.67 6.67 -32.13
C THR A 51 30.89 7.01 -31.26
N ARG A 52 31.84 7.71 -31.86
CA ARG A 52 33.07 8.16 -31.20
C ARG A 52 33.16 9.68 -31.17
N LEU A 53 33.69 10.20 -30.07
CA LEU A 53 34.09 11.58 -29.94
C LEU A 53 35.59 11.70 -30.20
N ASP A 54 35.96 12.71 -30.98
CA ASP A 54 37.36 13.07 -31.15
C ASP A 54 37.88 13.71 -29.86
N LEU A 55 38.85 13.06 -29.22
CA LEU A 55 39.44 13.52 -27.95
C LEU A 55 40.31 14.78 -28.12
N SER A 56 40.67 15.16 -29.35
CA SER A 56 41.47 16.35 -29.65
C SER A 56 40.71 17.66 -29.49
N MET A 57 39.38 17.63 -29.46
CA MET A 57 38.53 18.84 -29.43
C MET A 57 38.53 19.60 -28.10
N GLY A 58 39.20 19.06 -27.08
CA GLY A 58 39.33 19.67 -25.76
C GLY A 58 38.16 19.35 -24.83
N ARG A 59 38.44 19.38 -23.51
CA ARG A 59 37.52 18.90 -22.46
C ARG A 59 36.15 19.56 -22.48
N ASN A 60 36.10 20.89 -22.56
CA ASN A 60 34.83 21.63 -22.50
C ASN A 60 33.93 21.30 -23.69
N LYS A 61 34.49 21.25 -24.91
CA LYS A 61 33.73 20.85 -26.10
C LYS A 61 33.22 19.42 -26.01
N MET A 62 34.02 18.48 -25.52
CA MET A 62 33.54 17.10 -25.29
C MET A 62 32.34 17.05 -24.34
N VAL A 63 32.38 17.82 -23.25
CA VAL A 63 31.25 17.89 -22.29
C VAL A 63 30.02 18.50 -22.94
N ASP A 64 30.17 19.56 -23.72
CA ASP A 64 29.04 20.21 -24.40
C ASP A 64 28.41 19.27 -25.46
N THR A 65 29.23 18.56 -26.24
CA THR A 65 28.74 17.53 -27.17
C THR A 65 28.04 16.38 -26.44
N LEU A 66 28.54 15.93 -25.29
CA LEU A 66 27.84 14.92 -24.47
C LEU A 66 26.47 15.43 -24.00
N LYS A 67 26.36 16.70 -23.59
CA LYS A 67 25.08 17.30 -23.19
C LYS A 67 24.09 17.38 -24.37
N GLU A 68 24.57 17.75 -25.56
CA GLU A 68 23.75 17.76 -26.77
C GLU A 68 23.21 16.36 -27.08
N ILE A 69 24.07 15.34 -27.02
CA ILE A 69 23.69 13.94 -27.23
C ILE A 69 22.64 13.50 -26.21
N VAL A 70 22.86 13.79 -24.93
CA VAL A 70 21.89 13.50 -23.86
C VAL A 70 20.56 14.23 -24.08
N GLY A 71 20.61 15.49 -24.52
CA GLY A 71 19.42 16.27 -24.87
C GLY A 71 18.61 15.60 -26.00
N ARG A 72 19.27 15.20 -27.10
CA ARG A 72 18.61 14.49 -28.20
C ARG A 72 18.00 13.17 -27.75
N ARG A 73 18.76 12.35 -27.00
CA ARG A 73 18.28 11.06 -26.46
C ARG A 73 17.07 11.24 -25.55
N ASN A 74 17.10 12.24 -24.68
CA ASN A 74 15.97 12.54 -23.79
C ASN A 74 14.73 13.02 -24.55
N ALA A 75 14.90 13.79 -25.64
CA ALA A 75 13.78 14.19 -26.50
C ALA A 75 13.14 12.98 -27.18
N LEU A 76 13.94 12.01 -27.63
CA LEU A 76 13.47 10.78 -28.27
C LEU A 76 12.72 9.85 -27.31
N ILE A 77 12.95 9.90 -25.99
CA ILE A 77 12.21 9.09 -25.01
C ILE A 77 10.70 9.31 -25.12
N ASN A 78 10.26 10.55 -25.40
CA ASN A 78 8.84 10.87 -25.50
C ASN A 78 8.14 10.22 -26.70
N ASN A 79 8.91 9.73 -27.67
CA ASN A 79 8.39 9.02 -28.84
C ASN A 79 8.28 7.51 -28.61
N VAL A 80 8.67 7.00 -27.43
CA VAL A 80 8.60 5.57 -27.09
C VAL A 80 7.33 5.31 -26.28
N ASP A 81 6.26 4.86 -26.94
CA ASP A 81 5.04 4.41 -26.26
C ASP A 81 5.17 2.95 -25.79
N ILE A 82 5.60 2.79 -24.54
CA ILE A 82 5.82 1.47 -23.93
C ILE A 82 4.51 0.67 -23.81
N LYS A 83 3.37 1.35 -23.64
CA LYS A 83 2.08 0.66 -23.47
C LYS A 83 1.59 0.13 -24.81
N GLU A 84 1.67 0.93 -25.86
CA GLU A 84 1.31 0.51 -27.22
C GLU A 84 2.20 -0.65 -27.69
N LEU A 85 3.53 -0.55 -27.48
CA LEU A 85 4.45 -1.65 -27.78
C LEU A 85 4.08 -2.93 -27.03
N TRP A 86 3.67 -2.82 -25.78
CA TRP A 86 3.24 -3.97 -24.99
C TRP A 86 1.92 -4.57 -25.50
N GLU A 87 0.97 -3.76 -25.94
CA GLU A 87 -0.32 -4.24 -26.48
C GLU A 87 -0.11 -5.10 -27.73
N VAL A 88 0.90 -4.79 -28.54
CA VAL A 88 1.27 -5.58 -29.73
C VAL A 88 2.11 -6.81 -29.38
N LEU A 89 3.06 -6.67 -28.44
CA LEU A 89 4.09 -7.69 -28.19
C LEU A 89 3.77 -8.63 -27.02
N ASN A 90 2.68 -8.41 -26.28
CA ASN A 90 2.41 -9.21 -25.06
C ASN A 90 2.20 -10.71 -25.30
N THR A 91 1.86 -11.13 -26.53
CA THR A 91 1.68 -12.54 -26.87
C THR A 91 2.99 -13.26 -27.18
N GLU A 92 4.03 -12.54 -27.59
CA GLU A 92 5.29 -13.12 -28.04
C GLU A 92 6.00 -13.88 -26.90
N GLN A 93 5.83 -13.43 -25.65
CA GLN A 93 6.37 -14.09 -24.43
C GLN A 93 7.85 -14.52 -24.54
N GLU A 94 8.64 -13.74 -25.26
CA GLU A 94 10.07 -13.97 -25.51
C GLU A 94 10.91 -12.73 -25.20
N TRP A 95 12.23 -12.93 -25.08
CA TRP A 95 13.16 -11.83 -24.91
C TRP A 95 13.44 -11.15 -26.25
N ILE A 96 13.03 -9.90 -26.37
CA ILE A 96 13.30 -9.04 -27.52
C ILE A 96 14.60 -8.29 -27.26
N ASP A 97 15.53 -8.33 -28.22
CA ASP A 97 16.78 -7.59 -28.12
C ASP A 97 16.60 -6.09 -28.43
N LEU A 98 17.57 -5.29 -28.03
CA LEU A 98 17.54 -3.84 -28.20
C LEU A 98 17.45 -3.39 -29.65
N LYS A 99 18.09 -4.07 -30.59
CA LYS A 99 18.03 -3.66 -31.99
C LYS A 99 16.61 -3.82 -32.51
N THR A 100 16.01 -4.98 -32.29
CA THR A 100 14.63 -5.28 -32.68
C THR A 100 13.64 -4.33 -31.98
N MET A 101 13.78 -4.11 -30.67
CA MET A 101 12.91 -3.18 -29.94
C MET A 101 13.05 -1.74 -30.47
N THR A 102 14.26 -1.32 -30.84
CA THR A 102 14.49 0.01 -31.41
C THR A 102 13.86 0.15 -32.79
N GLU A 103 13.91 -0.89 -33.62
CA GLU A 103 13.22 -0.93 -34.92
C GLU A 103 11.69 -0.83 -34.77
N PHE A 104 11.11 -1.43 -33.72
CA PHE A 104 9.68 -1.25 -33.42
C PHE A 104 9.33 0.17 -32.99
N CYS A 105 10.21 0.85 -32.24
CA CYS A 105 9.98 2.22 -31.80
C CYS A 105 10.25 3.26 -32.90
N PHE A 106 11.21 2.97 -33.78
CA PHE A 106 11.76 3.92 -34.75
C PHE A 106 12.02 3.19 -36.09
N PRO A 107 11.03 3.16 -37.01
CA PRO A 107 11.14 2.42 -38.26
C PRO A 107 12.14 3.03 -39.26
N ASP A 108 12.43 4.33 -39.15
CA ASP A 108 13.26 5.08 -40.08
C ASP A 108 14.76 5.00 -39.73
N SER A 109 15.39 3.84 -39.98
CA SER A 109 16.84 3.62 -39.83
C SER A 109 17.41 4.08 -38.48
N PRO A 110 17.11 3.37 -37.39
CA PRO A 110 17.52 3.77 -36.05
C PRO A 110 19.05 3.83 -35.90
N ASN A 111 19.50 4.76 -35.08
CA ASN A 111 20.90 4.96 -34.75
C ASN A 111 21.15 4.79 -33.24
N ASP A 112 22.41 4.91 -32.82
CA ASP A 112 22.85 4.83 -31.42
C ASP A 112 22.04 5.71 -30.45
N ASP A 113 21.55 6.87 -30.88
CA ASP A 113 20.74 7.77 -30.02
C ASP A 113 19.31 7.22 -29.81
N HIS A 114 18.75 6.52 -30.81
CA HIS A 114 17.46 5.84 -30.70
C HIS A 114 17.55 4.64 -29.76
N GLU A 115 18.59 3.81 -29.90
CA GLU A 115 18.82 2.66 -29.00
C GLU A 115 18.94 3.14 -27.54
N SER A 116 19.68 4.22 -27.30
CA SER A 116 19.77 4.84 -25.98
C SER A 116 18.42 5.33 -25.45
N ALA A 117 17.61 5.97 -26.31
CA ALA A 117 16.30 6.47 -25.92
C ALA A 117 15.38 5.33 -25.47
N VAL A 118 15.38 4.19 -26.18
CA VAL A 118 14.63 2.99 -25.79
C VAL A 118 15.11 2.47 -24.44
N VAL A 119 16.42 2.26 -24.25
CA VAL A 119 16.98 1.83 -22.96
C VAL A 119 16.55 2.76 -21.83
N ARG A 120 16.63 4.08 -22.04
CA ARG A 120 16.26 5.09 -21.04
C ARG A 120 14.75 5.08 -20.74
N ALA A 121 13.90 4.91 -21.75
CA ALA A 121 12.44 4.83 -21.58
C ALA A 121 12.04 3.63 -20.72
N PHE A 122 12.54 2.44 -21.04
CA PHE A 122 12.24 1.21 -20.30
C PHE A 122 12.93 1.13 -18.93
N PHE A 123 14.07 1.80 -18.78
CA PHE A 123 14.68 1.96 -17.46
C PHE A 123 13.78 2.76 -16.52
N LYS A 124 13.11 3.81 -17.03
CA LYS A 124 12.16 4.66 -16.30
C LYS A 124 10.81 3.98 -16.05
N ASN A 125 10.29 3.24 -17.03
CA ASN A 125 9.01 2.54 -16.92
C ASN A 125 9.18 1.03 -17.15
N ARG A 126 9.13 0.28 -16.05
CA ARG A 126 9.22 -1.21 -16.01
C ARG A 126 7.86 -1.87 -15.77
N PHE A 127 6.78 -1.14 -15.99
CA PHE A 127 5.44 -1.60 -15.68
C PHE A 127 5.02 -2.73 -16.63
N TYR A 128 5.22 -2.51 -17.93
CA TYR A 128 4.77 -3.41 -18.99
C TYR A 128 5.81 -4.46 -19.39
N PHE A 129 7.10 -4.16 -19.25
CA PHE A 129 8.19 -5.08 -19.61
C PHE A 129 9.16 -5.32 -18.46
N LYS A 130 9.70 -6.53 -18.37
CA LYS A 130 10.93 -6.78 -17.62
C LYS A 130 12.10 -6.31 -18.47
N PHE A 131 13.03 -5.60 -17.84
CA PHE A 131 14.16 -4.98 -18.52
C PHE A 131 15.47 -5.54 -17.96
N GLN A 132 16.33 -6.07 -18.85
CA GLN A 132 17.66 -6.58 -18.51
C GLN A 132 18.71 -6.13 -19.52
N ARG A 133 19.48 -5.09 -19.17
CA ARG A 133 20.54 -4.49 -20.01
C ARG A 133 20.04 -4.05 -21.38
N ASP A 134 20.07 -4.95 -22.35
CA ASP A 134 19.71 -4.72 -23.76
C ASP A 134 18.60 -5.69 -24.22
N ARG A 135 17.83 -6.26 -23.28
CA ARG A 135 16.73 -7.17 -23.58
C ARG A 135 15.47 -6.81 -22.80
N PHE A 136 14.33 -7.05 -23.46
CA PHE A 136 13.00 -6.67 -23.02
C PHE A 136 12.10 -7.89 -23.07
N PHE A 137 11.38 -8.17 -21.99
CA PHE A 137 10.44 -9.27 -21.93
C PHE A 137 9.05 -8.72 -21.59
N PRO A 138 8.04 -8.88 -22.46
CA PRO A 138 6.71 -8.37 -22.21
C PRO A 138 6.06 -9.15 -21.05
N ASN A 139 5.52 -8.43 -20.06
CA ASN A 139 4.72 -9.08 -19.02
C ASN A 139 3.43 -9.64 -19.65
N THR A 140 2.85 -10.68 -19.06
CA THR A 140 1.55 -11.18 -19.52
C THR A 140 0.43 -10.18 -19.20
N GLN A 141 -0.71 -10.30 -19.88
CA GLN A 141 -1.91 -9.52 -19.56
C GLN A 141 -2.28 -9.63 -18.08
N ASP A 142 -2.37 -10.86 -17.54
CA ASP A 142 -2.63 -11.11 -16.11
C ASP A 142 -1.64 -10.40 -15.18
N GLN A 143 -0.35 -10.36 -15.53
CA GLN A 143 0.66 -9.68 -14.72
C GLN A 143 0.45 -8.17 -14.70
N VAL A 144 0.11 -7.58 -15.86
CA VAL A 144 -0.18 -6.14 -15.97
C VAL A 144 -1.48 -5.80 -15.24
N GLU A 145 -2.53 -6.59 -15.41
CA GLU A 145 -3.81 -6.40 -14.70
C GLU A 145 -3.64 -6.47 -13.19
N ARG A 146 -2.85 -7.42 -12.66
CA ARG A 146 -2.51 -7.47 -11.22
C ARG A 146 -1.78 -6.22 -10.75
N LYS A 147 -0.84 -5.69 -11.54
CA LYS A 147 -0.15 -4.43 -11.19
C LYS A 147 -1.11 -3.24 -11.18
N ILE A 148 -1.99 -3.14 -12.19
CA ILE A 148 -3.02 -2.10 -12.26
C ILE A 148 -3.96 -2.19 -11.05
N ALA A 149 -4.45 -3.39 -10.72
CA ALA A 149 -5.31 -3.62 -9.57
C ALA A 149 -4.62 -3.22 -8.27
N HIS A 150 -3.35 -3.58 -8.11
CA HIS A 150 -2.55 -3.18 -6.95
C HIS A 150 -2.38 -1.66 -6.85
N GLU A 151 -2.04 -0.96 -7.94
CA GLU A 151 -1.93 0.50 -7.94
C GLU A 151 -3.27 1.18 -7.62
N ARG A 152 -4.38 0.67 -8.17
CA ARG A 152 -5.73 1.16 -7.87
C ARG A 152 -6.08 0.97 -6.39
N GLU A 153 -5.81 -0.19 -5.82
CA GLU A 153 -6.07 -0.45 -4.42
C GLU A 153 -5.19 0.39 -3.51
N ALA A 154 -3.90 0.54 -3.84
CA ALA A 154 -2.99 1.43 -3.11
C ALA A 154 -3.47 2.90 -3.17
N ALA A 155 -3.92 3.37 -4.34
CA ALA A 155 -4.48 4.70 -4.49
C ALA A 155 -5.78 4.88 -3.70
N ARG A 156 -6.67 3.88 -3.70
CA ARG A 156 -7.90 3.86 -2.89
C ARG A 156 -7.57 3.94 -1.40
N ARG A 157 -6.65 3.11 -0.91
CA ARG A 157 -6.19 3.13 0.49
C ARG A 157 -5.58 4.47 0.86
N ASN A 158 -4.72 5.02 0.01
CA ASN A 158 -4.14 6.35 0.25
C ASN A 158 -5.20 7.45 0.32
N ARG A 159 -6.23 7.39 -0.53
CA ARG A 159 -7.36 8.34 -0.48
C ARG A 159 -8.13 8.22 0.83
N ILE A 160 -8.46 6.99 1.26
CA ILE A 160 -9.13 6.76 2.55
C ILE A 160 -8.28 7.28 3.71
N ILE A 161 -6.96 7.04 3.69
CA ILE A 161 -6.04 7.57 4.69
C ILE A 161 -6.08 9.09 4.71
N GLN A 162 -6.03 9.72 3.53
CA GLN A 162 -6.05 11.18 3.40
C GLN A 162 -7.35 11.76 3.93
N GLU A 163 -8.48 11.35 3.37
CA GLU A 163 -9.81 11.86 3.70
C GLU A 163 -10.18 11.57 5.16
N GLY A 164 -9.92 10.36 5.64
CA GLY A 164 -10.22 9.97 7.02
C GLY A 164 -9.33 10.67 8.04
N GLY A 165 -8.02 10.77 7.77
CA GLY A 165 -7.11 11.46 8.67
C GLY A 165 -7.37 12.97 8.73
N ASP A 166 -7.66 13.60 7.58
CA ASP A 166 -7.98 15.04 7.52
C ASP A 166 -9.31 15.33 8.22
N TRP A 167 -10.31 14.46 8.06
CA TRP A 167 -11.58 14.56 8.77
C TRP A 167 -11.40 14.39 10.29
N LEU A 168 -10.68 13.36 10.74
CA LEU A 168 -10.43 13.13 12.18
C LEU A 168 -9.65 14.27 12.83
N ALA A 169 -8.66 14.83 12.14
CA ALA A 169 -7.92 15.99 12.65
C ALA A 169 -8.84 17.19 12.94
N ASN A 170 -9.88 17.38 12.13
CA ASN A 170 -10.90 18.42 12.37
C ASN A 170 -11.81 18.05 13.54
N VAL A 171 -12.22 16.78 13.66
CA VAL A 171 -13.05 16.26 14.77
C VAL A 171 -12.40 16.49 16.12
N ILE A 172 -11.07 16.39 16.25
CA ILE A 172 -10.36 16.64 17.52
C ILE A 172 -10.62 18.07 18.04
N ASN A 173 -10.75 19.05 17.14
CA ASN A 173 -10.91 20.46 17.49
C ASN A 173 -12.39 20.92 17.57
N ASP A 174 -13.32 20.11 17.08
CA ASP A 174 -14.76 20.39 17.17
C ASP A 174 -15.31 20.05 18.57
N ASN A 175 -16.34 20.71 19.08
CA ASN A 175 -16.96 20.32 20.35
C ASN A 175 -18.11 19.32 20.18
N ASP A 176 -18.76 19.30 19.01
CA ASP A 176 -19.91 18.42 18.72
C ASP A 176 -19.89 17.96 17.26
N PRO A 177 -18.98 17.03 16.90
CA PRO A 177 -18.75 16.63 15.53
C PRO A 177 -19.91 15.78 14.99
N LEU A 178 -20.59 16.29 13.97
CA LEU A 178 -21.51 15.49 13.16
C LEU A 178 -20.72 14.52 12.29
N ILE A 179 -21.12 13.24 12.28
CA ILE A 179 -20.52 12.21 11.44
C ILE A 179 -21.24 12.18 10.09
N PRO A 180 -20.55 12.53 8.99
CA PRO A 180 -21.11 12.37 7.65
C PRO A 180 -21.32 10.89 7.31
N GLU A 181 -22.34 10.58 6.52
CA GLU A 181 -22.67 9.20 6.12
C GLU A 181 -21.51 8.50 5.40
N ASP A 182 -20.74 9.24 4.60
CA ASP A 182 -19.54 8.77 3.89
C ASP A 182 -18.31 8.55 4.80
N LYS A 183 -18.45 8.81 6.11
CA LYS A 183 -17.41 8.59 7.13
C LYS A 183 -17.74 7.49 8.12
N LEU A 184 -18.94 6.89 8.06
CA LEU A 184 -19.33 5.76 8.91
C LEU A 184 -18.37 4.58 8.79
N GLU A 185 -17.92 4.24 7.58
CA GLU A 185 -16.94 3.16 7.37
C GLU A 185 -15.60 3.41 8.10
N ILE A 186 -15.20 4.68 8.24
CA ILE A 186 -13.99 5.04 8.99
C ILE A 186 -14.23 4.87 10.48
N VAL A 187 -15.41 5.26 10.99
CA VAL A 187 -15.78 5.07 12.39
C VAL A 187 -15.82 3.59 12.75
N ASP A 188 -16.43 2.75 11.92
CA ASP A 188 -16.47 1.30 12.11
C ASP A 188 -15.08 0.67 12.08
N LEU A 189 -14.21 1.17 11.19
CA LEU A 189 -12.81 0.76 11.13
C LEU A 189 -12.07 1.12 12.41
N LEU A 190 -12.26 2.32 12.96
CA LEU A 190 -11.63 2.76 14.20
C LEU A 190 -12.14 1.99 15.41
N ASN A 191 -13.45 1.73 15.48
CA ASN A 191 -14.05 0.91 16.51
C ASN A 191 -13.45 -0.51 16.49
N SER A 192 -13.43 -1.15 15.31
CA SER A 192 -12.83 -2.47 15.13
C SER A 192 -11.33 -2.48 15.43
N PHE A 193 -10.61 -1.41 15.08
CA PHE A 193 -9.20 -1.22 15.41
C PHE A 193 -9.01 -1.18 16.93
N TYR A 194 -9.84 -0.45 17.67
CA TYR A 194 -9.76 -0.32 19.12
C TYR A 194 -10.11 -1.63 19.85
N LEU A 195 -11.11 -2.36 19.35
CA LEU A 195 -11.57 -3.60 19.97
C LEU A 195 -10.61 -4.77 19.73
N PHE A 196 -10.16 -4.97 18.48
CA PHE A 196 -9.44 -6.18 18.07
C PHE A 196 -7.95 -5.95 17.78
N GLY A 197 -7.50 -4.70 17.71
CA GLY A 197 -6.11 -4.36 17.45
C GLY A 197 -5.56 -5.09 16.21
N ARG A 198 -4.41 -5.75 16.37
CA ARG A 198 -3.67 -6.41 15.28
C ARG A 198 -4.37 -7.61 14.67
N GLU A 199 -5.40 -8.14 15.32
CA GLU A 199 -6.18 -9.27 14.79
C GLU A 199 -7.11 -8.83 13.65
N HIS A 200 -7.38 -7.52 13.54
CA HIS A 200 -8.23 -6.99 12.49
C HIS A 200 -7.51 -6.86 11.13
N LYS A 201 -8.16 -7.30 10.04
CA LYS A 201 -7.60 -7.30 8.68
C LYS A 201 -7.13 -5.93 8.19
N ASN A 202 -7.76 -4.86 8.68
CA ASN A 202 -7.47 -3.48 8.29
C ASN A 202 -6.69 -2.70 9.35
N TYR A 203 -5.99 -3.38 10.27
CA TYR A 203 -5.19 -2.73 11.32
C TYR A 203 -4.23 -1.66 10.77
N ASP A 204 -3.46 -1.99 9.73
CA ASP A 204 -2.51 -1.05 9.13
C ASP A 204 -3.19 0.19 8.51
N LEU A 205 -4.42 0.03 8.01
CA LEU A 205 -5.20 1.14 7.45
C LEU A 205 -5.66 2.09 8.57
N GLY A 206 -6.23 1.55 9.64
CA GLY A 206 -6.65 2.33 10.82
C GLY A 206 -5.48 3.07 11.45
N ARG A 207 -4.33 2.38 11.61
CA ARG A 207 -3.09 2.98 12.11
C ARG A 207 -2.61 4.14 11.24
N ALA A 208 -2.64 3.99 9.91
CA ALA A 208 -2.21 5.04 9.00
C ALA A 208 -3.14 6.27 9.02
N ILE A 209 -4.45 6.06 9.18
CA ILE A 209 -5.44 7.13 9.36
C ILE A 209 -5.15 7.92 10.64
N LEU A 210 -4.98 7.23 11.78
CA LEU A 210 -4.69 7.86 13.08
C LEU A 210 -3.35 8.61 13.07
N ALA A 211 -2.31 8.01 12.50
CA ALA A 211 -1.01 8.66 12.36
C ALA A 211 -1.07 9.94 11.52
N ARG A 212 -1.92 9.98 10.48
CA ARG A 212 -2.14 11.21 9.70
C ARG A 212 -2.90 12.27 10.52
N ALA A 213 -3.90 11.85 11.30
CA ALA A 213 -4.66 12.75 12.16
C ALA A 213 -3.84 13.26 13.36
N GLY A 214 -2.68 12.65 13.65
CA GLY A 214 -1.86 12.97 14.80
C GLY A 214 -2.42 12.42 16.12
N ILE A 215 -3.26 11.38 16.05
CA ILE A 215 -3.89 10.74 17.21
C ILE A 215 -3.04 9.58 17.67
N ASP A 216 -2.68 9.55 18.95
CA ASP A 216 -2.10 8.37 19.60
C ASP A 216 -3.18 7.31 19.83
N PRO A 217 -3.07 6.10 19.23
CA PRO A 217 -4.06 5.07 19.39
C PRO A 217 -4.23 4.56 20.82
N ASP A 218 -3.18 4.61 21.65
CA ASP A 218 -3.19 4.06 23.00
C ASP A 218 -3.71 5.08 24.02
N GLU A 219 -3.53 6.38 23.77
CA GLU A 219 -3.91 7.45 24.70
C GLU A 219 -5.20 8.19 24.30
N GLU A 220 -5.44 8.39 23.00
CA GLU A 220 -6.46 9.34 22.54
C GLU A 220 -7.66 8.69 21.84
N LEU A 221 -7.47 7.51 21.23
CA LEU A 221 -8.50 6.88 20.38
C LEU A 221 -9.82 6.62 21.12
N PHE A 222 -9.78 6.18 22.38
CA PHE A 222 -10.99 5.95 23.16
C PHE A 222 -11.81 7.23 23.34
N ASN A 223 -11.15 8.33 23.68
CA ASN A 223 -11.79 9.64 23.83
C ASN A 223 -12.38 10.15 22.50
N VAL A 224 -11.70 9.87 21.38
CA VAL A 224 -12.22 10.16 20.04
C VAL A 224 -13.48 9.34 19.76
N LEU A 225 -13.51 8.05 20.10
CA LEU A 225 -14.69 7.20 19.93
C LEU A 225 -15.86 7.63 20.82
N ILE A 226 -15.60 8.11 22.04
CA ILE A 226 -16.63 8.73 22.90
C ILE A 226 -17.20 9.99 22.24
N LYS A 227 -16.31 10.86 21.74
CA LYS A 227 -16.70 12.12 21.10
C LYS A 227 -17.52 11.91 19.83
N LEU A 228 -17.24 10.83 19.11
CA LEU A 228 -18.01 10.37 17.95
C LEU A 228 -19.30 9.63 18.34
N GLY A 229 -19.60 9.49 19.64
CA GLY A 229 -20.80 8.82 20.12
C GLY A 229 -20.81 7.30 19.94
N VAL A 230 -19.65 6.69 19.64
CA VAL A 230 -19.51 5.23 19.50
C VAL A 230 -19.55 4.55 20.86
N PHE A 231 -18.87 5.15 21.84
CA PHE A 231 -18.83 4.66 23.23
C PHE A 231 -19.31 5.73 24.19
N ARG A 232 -19.76 5.30 25.37
CA ARG A 232 -19.93 6.17 26.54
C ARG A 232 -18.64 6.23 27.35
N GLU A 233 -18.54 7.23 28.23
CA GLU A 233 -17.37 7.42 29.12
C GLU A 233 -17.04 6.17 29.95
N ASN A 234 -18.08 5.47 30.43
CA ASN A 234 -17.95 4.25 31.24
C ASN A 234 -18.48 3.01 30.49
N GLU A 235 -18.21 2.92 29.18
CA GLU A 235 -18.63 1.78 28.37
C GLU A 235 -17.81 0.52 28.72
N ASN A 236 -18.49 -0.61 28.93
CA ASN A 236 -17.80 -1.88 29.18
C ASN A 236 -17.39 -2.52 27.85
N ILE A 237 -16.19 -2.17 27.38
CA ILE A 237 -15.66 -2.60 26.09
C ILE A 237 -15.45 -4.11 25.97
N ASP A 238 -15.29 -4.82 27.09
CA ASP A 238 -15.08 -6.27 27.10
C ASP A 238 -16.33 -7.04 26.64
N LEU A 239 -17.53 -6.45 26.81
CA LEU A 239 -18.76 -7.02 26.28
C LEU A 239 -18.68 -7.17 24.75
N TYR A 240 -18.12 -6.18 24.06
CA TYR A 240 -17.94 -6.24 22.60
C TYR A 240 -16.78 -7.14 22.18
N ARG A 241 -15.66 -7.12 22.92
CA ARG A 241 -14.48 -7.94 22.61
C ARG A 241 -14.78 -9.44 22.68
N TYR A 242 -15.59 -9.84 23.66
CA TYR A 242 -15.94 -11.23 23.89
C TYR A 242 -17.32 -11.63 23.35
N ASP A 243 -17.98 -10.72 22.62
CA ASP A 243 -19.33 -10.95 22.05
C ASP A 243 -20.35 -11.42 23.10
N ILE A 244 -20.35 -10.77 24.27
CA ILE A 244 -21.23 -11.11 25.40
C ILE A 244 -22.60 -10.48 25.15
N ALA A 245 -23.60 -11.32 24.92
CA ALA A 245 -24.99 -10.88 24.78
C ALA A 245 -25.49 -10.22 26.07
N THR A 246 -25.98 -8.99 25.96
CA THR A 246 -26.57 -8.23 27.09
C THR A 246 -28.09 -8.24 27.09
N VAL A 247 -28.70 -8.79 26.03
CA VAL A 247 -30.15 -8.88 25.85
C VAL A 247 -30.53 -10.32 25.50
N PHE A 248 -31.67 -10.76 26.00
CA PHE A 248 -32.24 -12.04 25.57
C PHE A 248 -32.80 -11.93 24.15
N PRO A 249 -32.72 -13.00 23.35
CA PRO A 249 -33.36 -13.05 22.05
C PRO A 249 -34.88 -12.81 22.15
N ASP A 250 -35.47 -12.18 21.12
CA ASP A 250 -36.90 -11.83 21.11
C ASP A 250 -37.80 -13.04 21.32
N GLU A 251 -37.45 -14.19 20.74
CA GLU A 251 -38.19 -15.44 20.90
C GLU A 251 -38.29 -15.89 22.37
N VAL A 252 -37.22 -15.69 23.15
CA VAL A 252 -37.17 -16.00 24.59
C VAL A 252 -38.06 -15.04 25.37
N ASN A 253 -38.00 -13.74 25.03
CA ASN A 253 -38.81 -12.70 25.67
C ASN A 253 -40.31 -12.91 25.40
N GLU A 254 -40.68 -13.24 24.17
CA GLU A 254 -42.06 -13.56 23.80
C GLU A 254 -42.57 -14.81 24.51
N TYR A 255 -41.76 -15.86 24.58
CA TYR A 255 -42.12 -17.08 25.28
C TYR A 255 -42.33 -16.83 26.78
N THR A 256 -41.42 -16.06 27.40
CA THR A 256 -41.52 -15.67 28.81
C THR A 256 -42.79 -14.85 29.07
N THR A 257 -43.12 -13.91 28.19
CA THR A 257 -44.35 -13.10 28.29
C THR A 257 -45.60 -13.98 28.26
N ARG A 258 -45.64 -14.99 27.37
CA ARG A 258 -46.74 -15.96 27.31
C ARG A 258 -46.84 -16.80 28.59
N LEU A 259 -45.71 -17.25 29.13
CA LEU A 259 -45.67 -18.03 30.37
C LEU A 259 -46.23 -17.25 31.55
N ILE A 260 -45.76 -16.01 31.75
CA ILE A 260 -46.23 -15.12 32.81
C ILE A 260 -47.74 -14.87 32.69
N ALA A 261 -48.25 -14.66 31.47
CA ALA A 261 -49.69 -14.47 31.25
C ALA A 261 -50.53 -15.74 31.50
N SER A 262 -49.92 -16.92 31.48
CA SER A 262 -50.59 -18.22 31.61
C SER A 262 -50.43 -18.89 32.98
N SER A 263 -49.69 -18.27 33.91
CA SER A 263 -49.46 -18.84 35.23
C SER A 263 -50.77 -18.96 36.02
N GLN A 264 -51.13 -20.18 36.43
CA GLN A 264 -52.27 -20.42 37.33
C GLN A 264 -51.90 -20.11 38.78
N ASP A 265 -52.83 -19.52 39.54
CA ASP A 265 -52.63 -19.16 40.96
C ASP A 265 -52.44 -20.37 41.90
N SER A 266 -52.83 -21.58 41.49
CA SER A 266 -52.71 -22.79 42.31
C SER A 266 -51.55 -23.68 41.85
N LEU A 267 -50.50 -23.75 42.65
CA LEU A 267 -49.44 -24.75 42.51
C LEU A 267 -49.99 -26.16 42.77
N ASP A 268 -49.76 -27.09 41.84
CA ASP A 268 -50.00 -28.50 42.08
C ASP A 268 -48.97 -29.05 43.08
N THR A 269 -49.44 -29.31 44.29
CA THR A 269 -48.62 -29.83 45.40
C THR A 269 -48.76 -31.34 45.58
N THR A 270 -49.58 -32.03 44.78
CA THR A 270 -49.86 -33.47 44.96
C THR A 270 -48.61 -34.35 44.88
N HIS A 271 -47.60 -33.89 44.15
CA HIS A 271 -46.31 -34.57 43.97
C HIS A 271 -45.16 -33.96 44.78
N ARG A 272 -45.44 -33.01 45.70
CA ARG A 272 -44.41 -32.31 46.50
C ARG A 272 -44.48 -32.75 47.96
N LYS A 273 -43.31 -32.88 48.59
CA LYS A 273 -43.22 -33.08 50.05
C LYS A 273 -43.29 -31.71 50.72
N ASP A 274 -44.27 -31.54 51.61
CA ASP A 274 -44.38 -30.32 52.42
C ASP A 274 -43.28 -30.31 53.51
N LEU A 275 -42.40 -29.32 53.44
CA LEU A 275 -41.32 -29.05 54.40
C LEU A 275 -41.44 -27.64 54.99
N THR A 276 -42.59 -26.97 54.83
CA THR A 276 -42.80 -25.59 55.29
C THR A 276 -42.70 -25.43 56.82
N MET A 277 -42.73 -26.54 57.57
CA MET A 277 -42.49 -26.54 59.01
C MET A 277 -41.02 -26.35 59.41
N LEU A 278 -40.09 -26.53 58.49
CA LEU A 278 -38.67 -26.45 58.74
C LEU A 278 -38.21 -24.98 58.70
N PRO A 279 -37.39 -24.51 59.67
CA PRO A 279 -36.82 -23.18 59.61
C PRO A 279 -35.86 -23.09 58.42
N LEU A 280 -36.13 -22.19 57.49
CA LEU A 280 -35.35 -22.02 56.28
C LEU A 280 -34.56 -20.70 56.34
N MET A 281 -33.31 -20.72 55.90
CA MET A 281 -32.49 -19.52 55.71
C MET A 281 -31.73 -19.59 54.39
N THR A 282 -31.49 -18.43 53.77
CA THR A 282 -30.52 -18.24 52.69
C THR A 282 -29.37 -17.38 53.24
N ILE A 283 -28.17 -17.54 52.69
CA ILE A 283 -26.98 -16.80 53.15
C ILE A 283 -26.33 -16.14 51.95
N ASP A 284 -26.67 -14.88 51.74
CA ASP A 284 -26.36 -14.15 50.51
C ASP A 284 -25.68 -12.81 50.76
N GLY A 285 -25.09 -12.26 49.70
CA GLY A 285 -24.59 -10.90 49.70
C GLY A 285 -25.72 -9.87 49.74
N GLN A 286 -25.43 -8.67 50.25
CA GLN A 286 -26.44 -7.60 50.39
C GLN A 286 -27.09 -7.16 49.06
N MET A 287 -26.46 -7.46 47.92
CA MET A 287 -26.91 -7.07 46.58
C MET A 287 -27.36 -8.25 45.71
N THR A 288 -27.47 -9.46 46.28
CA THR A 288 -27.99 -10.63 45.56
C THR A 288 -29.47 -10.40 45.19
N LEU A 289 -29.83 -10.75 43.94
CA LEU A 289 -31.21 -10.60 43.44
C LEU A 289 -31.88 -11.96 43.17
N ASP A 290 -31.06 -12.99 42.98
CA ASP A 290 -31.41 -14.36 42.66
C ASP A 290 -31.11 -15.27 43.86
N PHE A 291 -32.17 -15.80 44.49
CA PHE A 291 -32.10 -16.69 45.65
C PHE A 291 -32.48 -18.12 45.24
N ASP A 292 -31.49 -18.90 44.83
CA ASP A 292 -31.71 -20.23 44.25
C ASP A 292 -31.52 -21.37 45.26
N ASP A 293 -30.89 -21.10 46.40
CA ASP A 293 -30.58 -22.09 47.43
C ASP A 293 -31.04 -21.65 48.83
N ALA A 294 -31.29 -22.65 49.67
CA ALA A 294 -31.68 -22.44 51.06
C ALA A 294 -31.30 -23.65 51.93
N ILE A 295 -31.05 -23.39 53.21
CA ILE A 295 -30.63 -24.37 54.21
C ILE A 295 -31.67 -24.41 55.33
N SER A 296 -31.94 -25.61 55.84
CA SER A 296 -32.74 -25.87 57.04
C SER A 296 -31.96 -26.68 58.07
#